data_AF-A0A0F8ZBM3-F1
#
_entry.id   AF-A0A0F8ZBM3-F1
#
_cell.length_a   1.000
_cell.length_b   1.000
_cell.length_c   1.000
_cell.angle_alpha   90.00
_cell.angle_beta   90.00
_cell.angle_gamma   90.00
#
_symmetry.space_group_name_H-M   'P 1'
#
loop_
_entity.id
_entity.type
_entity.pdbx_description
1 polymer ?
#
loop_
_entity_poly.entity_id
_entity_poly.type
_entity_poly.pdbx_seq_one_letter_code
_entity_poly.pdbx_strand_id
1 'polypeptide(L)'
;VEPMARQALAATKQRKKKTKKRKVSKGELVSKEKLSYDQLVKKLPAQRRKFVHEYLVDLNGTRAAMRAGYSEKTANEQAAQLLANLSVSQAVEAGHQRLAELVKVRQYEIVREFRNLGFSDMRHFSEWGKNGVTLTDSKELTREQAACVAEVSQTITENGGTIKFKLHNKVDALSALAKHLGMFPTRVEQGVVQVPVQFNIVIRPTR
;
A
#
# COMPACT_ATOMS: atom_id res chain seq x y z
N VAL A 1 -39.79 63.12 -11.68
CA VAL A 1 -40.23 62.11 -12.66
C VAL A 1 -39.03 61.24 -12.97
N GLU A 2 -39.06 60.05 -12.37
CA GLU A 2 -38.39 58.82 -12.79
C GLU A 2 -38.15 58.68 -14.32
N PRO A 3 -37.36 57.70 -14.81
CA PRO A 3 -36.62 56.64 -14.09
C PRO A 3 -35.24 56.27 -14.68
N MET A 4 -34.38 55.70 -13.83
CA MET A 4 -33.80 54.33 -13.87
C MET A 4 -33.76 53.45 -15.15
N ALA A 5 -33.87 53.96 -16.38
CA ALA A 5 -34.02 53.08 -17.57
C ALA A 5 -32.99 53.26 -18.70
N ARG A 6 -31.94 54.07 -18.53
CA ARG A 6 -30.85 54.18 -19.53
C ARG A 6 -29.48 53.68 -19.06
N GLN A 7 -29.38 53.18 -17.83
CA GLN A 7 -28.24 52.37 -17.38
C GLN A 7 -28.37 50.87 -17.77
N ALA A 8 -29.48 50.46 -18.38
CA ALA A 8 -29.75 49.06 -18.72
C ALA A 8 -29.57 48.67 -20.21
N LEU A 9 -29.14 49.57 -21.10
CA LEU A 9 -29.04 49.25 -22.54
C LEU A 9 -27.71 49.58 -23.26
N ALA A 10 -26.75 50.21 -22.59
CA ALA A 10 -25.39 50.38 -23.15
C ALA A 10 -24.37 49.34 -22.63
N ALA A 11 -24.76 48.49 -21.68
CA ALA A 11 -23.97 47.35 -21.20
C ALA A 11 -24.02 46.12 -22.14
N THR A 12 -24.74 46.20 -23.25
CA THR A 12 -25.04 45.05 -24.11
C THR A 12 -24.26 45.04 -25.44
N LYS A 13 -23.38 46.02 -25.69
CA LYS A 13 -22.57 46.10 -26.93
C LYS A 13 -21.06 45.89 -26.77
N GLN A 14 -20.58 45.46 -25.60
CA GLN A 14 -19.22 44.89 -25.44
C GLN A 14 -19.21 43.37 -25.24
N ARG A 15 -20.39 42.74 -25.32
CA ARG A 15 -20.55 41.29 -25.34
C ARG A 15 -20.31 40.77 -26.76
N LYS A 16 -19.03 40.73 -27.19
CA LYS A 16 -18.43 39.88 -28.26
C LYS A 16 -17.14 40.53 -28.79
N LYS A 17 -16.06 40.54 -28.01
CA LYS A 17 -14.69 40.55 -28.56
C LYS A 17 -13.74 39.84 -27.59
N LYS A 18 -13.61 38.53 -27.85
CA LYS A 18 -12.43 37.68 -27.62
C LYS A 18 -11.77 37.80 -26.25
N THR A 19 -12.35 37.07 -25.30
CA THR A 19 -11.63 36.38 -24.23
C THR A 19 -10.48 35.59 -24.86
N LYS A 20 -9.27 36.15 -24.86
CA LYS A 20 -8.05 35.42 -25.18
C LYS A 20 -7.85 34.42 -24.04
N LYS A 21 -8.32 33.18 -24.22
CA LYS A 21 -7.92 32.04 -23.39
C LYS A 21 -6.39 32.04 -23.35
N ARG A 22 -5.79 32.47 -22.23
CA ARG A 22 -4.42 32.09 -21.91
C ARG A 22 -4.45 30.57 -21.80
N LYS A 23 -3.92 29.89 -22.81
CA LYS A 23 -3.59 28.48 -22.74
C LYS A 23 -2.57 28.36 -21.61
N VAL A 24 -3.03 27.98 -20.42
CA VAL A 24 -2.14 27.49 -19.38
C VAL A 24 -1.49 26.24 -19.96
N SER A 25 -0.20 26.34 -20.25
CA SER A 25 0.62 25.22 -20.68
C SER A 25 0.55 24.14 -19.61
N LYS A 26 0.30 22.92 -20.05
CA LYS A 26 0.12 21.69 -19.25
C LYS A 26 1.36 21.29 -18.42
N GLY A 27 2.39 22.15 -18.36
CA GLY A 27 3.66 21.97 -17.66
C GLY A 27 3.84 22.85 -16.42
N GLU A 28 2.84 23.67 -16.04
CA GLU A 28 2.93 24.57 -14.87
C GLU A 28 1.92 24.19 -13.77
N LEU A 29 1.85 22.90 -13.45
CA LEU A 29 1.36 22.43 -12.16
C LEU A 29 2.60 22.14 -11.32
N VAL A 30 3.15 23.22 -10.75
CA VAL A 30 4.26 23.19 -9.80
C VAL A 30 3.95 22.13 -8.74
N SER A 31 4.82 21.12 -8.65
CA SER A 31 4.83 20.13 -7.60
C SER A 31 4.85 20.84 -6.26
N LYS A 32 3.71 20.91 -5.57
CA LYS A 32 3.71 21.25 -4.15
C LYS A 32 4.64 20.26 -3.47
N GLU A 33 5.77 20.76 -3.00
CA GLU A 33 6.75 20.01 -2.22
C GLU A 33 5.98 19.27 -1.12
N LYS A 34 5.93 17.93 -1.21
CA LYS A 34 5.22 17.12 -0.21
C LYS A 34 5.92 17.36 1.11
N LEU A 35 5.20 17.87 2.11
CA LEU A 35 5.76 18.10 3.43
C LEU A 35 6.25 16.77 4.03
N SER A 36 7.40 16.82 4.70
CA SER A 36 7.96 15.69 5.45
C SER A 36 7.04 15.28 6.60
N TYR A 37 7.11 13.99 7.00
CA TYR A 37 6.37 13.45 8.15
C TYR A 37 6.46 14.35 9.39
N ASP A 38 7.66 14.77 9.76
CA ASP A 38 7.87 15.58 10.97
C ASP A 38 7.16 16.94 10.87
N GLN A 39 7.10 17.53 9.66
CA GLN A 39 6.40 18.80 9.42
C GLN A 39 4.88 18.63 9.47
N LEU A 40 4.35 17.54 8.91
CA LEU A 40 2.92 17.23 8.94
C LEU A 40 2.44 16.99 10.38
N VAL A 41 3.18 16.19 11.13
CA VAL A 41 2.86 15.88 12.53
C VAL A 41 2.97 17.11 13.43
N LYS A 42 3.93 18.00 13.18
CA LYS A 42 4.07 19.26 13.93
C LYS A 42 2.86 20.19 13.75
N LYS A 43 2.21 20.16 12.59
CA LYS A 43 0.98 20.93 12.31
C LYS A 43 -0.28 20.34 12.94
N LEU A 44 -0.24 19.09 13.38
CA LEU A 44 -1.38 18.44 14.04
C LEU A 44 -1.46 18.86 15.52
N PRO A 45 -2.70 18.99 16.06
CA PRO A 45 -2.94 19.09 17.50
C PRO A 45 -2.29 17.92 18.26
N ALA A 46 -1.87 18.16 19.51
CA ALA A 46 -1.12 17.20 20.30
C ALA A 46 -1.78 15.81 20.39
N GLN A 47 -3.10 15.76 20.56
CA GLN A 47 -3.85 14.51 20.65
C GLN A 47 -3.89 13.74 19.32
N ARG A 48 -4.09 14.43 18.19
CA ARG A 48 -4.06 13.82 16.85
C ARG A 48 -2.65 13.36 16.48
N ARG A 49 -1.62 14.11 16.91
CA ARG A 49 -0.23 13.69 16.78
C ARG A 49 0.04 12.38 17.51
N LYS A 50 -0.38 12.26 18.78
CA LYS A 50 -0.27 10.99 19.52
C LYS A 50 -0.98 9.86 18.79
N PHE A 51 -2.20 10.10 18.28
CA PHE A 51 -2.92 9.11 17.49
C PHE A 51 -2.12 8.62 16.27
N VAL A 52 -1.53 9.53 15.48
CA VAL A 52 -0.70 9.14 14.33
C VAL A 52 0.48 8.27 14.76
N HIS A 53 1.20 8.68 15.81
CA HIS A 53 2.33 7.89 16.31
C HIS A 53 1.91 6.48 16.76
N GLU A 54 0.84 6.37 17.54
CA GLU A 54 0.34 5.08 18.03
C GLU A 54 -0.20 4.20 16.92
N TYR A 55 -0.86 4.78 15.92
CA TYR A 55 -1.38 4.04 14.77
C TYR A 55 -0.25 3.44 13.94
N LEU A 56 0.87 4.14 13.76
CA LEU A 56 2.03 3.63 13.03
C LEU A 56 2.74 2.45 13.74
N VAL A 57 2.44 2.20 15.01
CA VAL A 57 3.04 1.08 15.76
C VAL A 57 2.34 -0.24 15.45
N ASP A 58 1.01 -0.28 15.47
CA ASP A 58 0.24 -1.52 15.40
C ASP A 58 -0.85 -1.53 14.31
N LEU A 59 -1.00 -0.44 13.56
CA LEU A 59 -2.03 -0.23 12.53
C LEU A 59 -3.46 -0.46 13.04
N ASN A 60 -3.67 -0.34 14.36
CA ASN A 60 -4.96 -0.54 15.00
C ASN A 60 -5.54 0.81 15.42
N GLY A 61 -6.53 1.30 14.67
CA GLY A 61 -7.18 2.59 14.91
C GLY A 61 -7.73 2.73 16.32
N THR A 62 -8.51 1.76 16.79
CA THR A 62 -9.16 1.79 18.11
C THR A 62 -8.14 1.84 19.24
N ARG A 63 -7.10 1.00 19.19
CA ARG A 63 -6.02 0.99 20.21
C ARG A 63 -5.21 2.29 20.17
N ALA A 64 -4.93 2.80 18.98
CA ALA A 64 -4.23 4.08 18.81
C ALA A 64 -5.04 5.24 19.39
N ALA A 65 -6.37 5.26 19.19
CA ALA A 65 -7.25 6.27 19.78
C ALA A 65 -7.25 6.21 21.32
N MET A 66 -7.37 5.03 21.91
CA MET A 66 -7.31 4.88 23.37
C MET A 66 -5.98 5.39 23.95
N ARG A 67 -4.84 4.99 23.37
CA ARG A 67 -3.51 5.44 23.82
C ARG A 67 -3.26 6.93 23.58
N ALA A 68 -3.87 7.50 22.54
CA ALA A 68 -3.85 8.93 22.30
C ALA A 68 -4.73 9.74 23.29
N GLY A 69 -5.49 9.06 24.16
CA GLY A 69 -6.33 9.66 25.18
C GLY A 69 -7.75 9.99 24.73
N TYR A 70 -8.24 9.35 23.67
CA TYR A 70 -9.67 9.40 23.33
C TYR A 70 -10.47 8.47 24.25
N SER A 71 -11.76 8.76 24.43
CA SER A 71 -12.65 7.93 25.26
C SER A 71 -12.72 6.51 24.71
N GLU A 72 -12.48 5.51 25.57
CA GLU A 72 -12.56 4.09 25.21
C GLU A 72 -13.91 3.72 24.59
N LYS A 73 -15.00 4.30 25.12
CA LYS A 73 -16.37 4.07 24.65
C LYS A 73 -16.60 4.52 23.20
N THR A 74 -15.83 5.49 22.71
CA THR A 74 -15.97 6.04 21.35
C THR A 74 -14.69 5.90 20.52
N ALA A 75 -13.72 5.10 20.99
CA ALA A 75 -12.40 5.02 20.37
C ALA A 75 -12.45 4.53 18.93
N ASN A 76 -13.38 3.62 18.61
CA ASN A 76 -13.56 3.09 17.27
C ASN A 76 -14.09 4.16 16.30
N GLU A 77 -15.16 4.87 16.68
CA GLU A 77 -15.73 5.95 15.85
C GLU A 77 -14.74 7.09 15.68
N GLN A 78 -14.05 7.47 16.76
CA GLN A 78 -13.02 8.52 16.72
C GLN A 78 -11.86 8.12 15.80
N ALA A 79 -11.39 6.87 15.88
CA ALA A 79 -10.34 6.38 15.00
C ALA A 79 -10.76 6.45 13.52
N ALA A 80 -11.98 6.00 13.19
CA ALA A 80 -12.51 6.07 11.83
C ALA A 80 -12.58 7.52 11.31
N GLN A 81 -13.06 8.46 12.14
CA GLN A 81 -13.11 9.88 11.80
C GLN A 81 -11.71 10.50 11.63
N LEU A 82 -10.76 10.12 12.48
CA LEU A 82 -9.38 10.57 12.41
C LEU A 82 -8.70 10.06 11.14
N LEU A 83 -8.88 8.79 10.78
CA LEU A 83 -8.31 8.22 9.55
C LEU A 83 -8.94 8.82 8.28
N ALA A 84 -10.20 9.24 8.33
CA ALA A 84 -10.85 9.98 7.25
C ALA A 84 -10.42 11.46 7.16
N ASN A 85 -9.84 12.02 8.22
CA ASN A 85 -9.38 13.40 8.22
C ASN A 85 -8.14 13.56 7.33
N LEU A 86 -8.21 14.45 6.33
CA LEU A 86 -7.14 14.63 5.33
C LEU A 86 -5.76 14.90 5.96
N SER A 87 -5.67 15.76 6.98
CA SER A 87 -4.38 16.13 7.59
C SER A 87 -3.78 14.97 8.38
N VAL A 88 -4.61 14.16 9.04
CA VAL A 88 -4.17 12.97 9.78
C VAL A 88 -3.78 11.86 8.80
N SER A 89 -4.62 11.59 7.80
CA SER A 89 -4.37 10.62 6.74
C SER A 89 -3.04 10.92 6.00
N GLN A 90 -2.78 12.18 5.66
CA GLN A 90 -1.50 12.61 5.08
C GLN A 90 -0.31 12.34 5.98
N ALA A 91 -0.44 12.57 7.30
CA ALA A 91 0.63 12.31 8.26
C ALA A 91 0.88 10.80 8.44
N VAL A 92 -0.17 9.98 8.47
CA VAL A 92 -0.07 8.52 8.49
C VAL A 92 0.64 8.01 7.23
N GLU A 93 0.20 8.46 6.04
CA GLU A 93 0.79 8.07 4.77
C GLU A 93 2.28 8.44 4.68
N ALA A 94 2.64 9.65 5.09
CA ALA A 94 4.05 10.07 5.17
C ALA A 94 4.85 9.24 6.18
N GLY A 95 4.22 8.80 7.28
CA GLY A 95 4.82 7.92 8.27
C GLY A 95 5.11 6.52 7.71
N HIS A 96 4.15 5.94 6.98
CA HIS A 96 4.34 4.68 6.27
C HIS A 96 5.49 4.77 5.25
N GLN A 97 5.54 5.85 4.47
CA GLN A 97 6.61 6.08 3.48
C GLN A 97 7.97 6.18 4.17
N ARG A 98 8.08 6.96 5.25
CA ARG A 98 9.31 7.06 6.05
C ARG A 98 9.75 5.70 6.59
N LEU A 99 8.83 4.91 7.14
CA LEU A 99 9.14 3.56 7.64
C LEU A 99 9.60 2.64 6.50
N ALA A 100 8.95 2.68 5.34
CA ALA A 100 9.35 1.91 4.16
C ALA A 100 10.76 2.31 3.66
N GLU A 101 11.10 3.60 3.69
CA GLU A 101 12.44 4.10 3.37
C GLU A 101 13.50 3.64 4.37
N LEU A 102 13.19 3.68 5.67
CA LEU A 102 14.10 3.22 6.73
C LEU A 102 14.35 1.71 6.64
N VAL A 103 13.30 0.93 6.40
CA VAL A 103 13.38 -0.53 6.24
C VAL A 103 13.90 -0.92 4.85
N LYS A 104 14.00 0.04 3.92
CA LYS A 104 14.43 -0.16 2.52
C LYS A 104 13.59 -1.21 1.79
N VAL A 105 12.30 -1.29 2.12
CA VAL A 105 11.36 -2.22 1.49
C VAL A 105 10.35 -1.42 0.68
N ARG A 106 10.37 -1.61 -0.64
CA ARG A 106 9.39 -1.02 -1.55
C ARG A 106 8.31 -2.05 -1.89
N GLN A 107 7.12 -1.56 -2.25
CA GLN A 107 5.98 -2.41 -2.60
C GLN A 107 6.30 -3.42 -3.71
N TYR A 108 7.05 -3.01 -4.74
CA TYR A 108 7.42 -3.92 -5.84
C TYR A 108 8.29 -5.09 -5.37
N GLU A 109 9.01 -4.98 -4.25
CA GLU A 109 9.83 -6.06 -3.68
C GLU A 109 8.95 -7.11 -3.06
N ILE A 110 7.95 -6.69 -2.29
CA ILE A 110 6.95 -7.58 -1.70
C ILE A 110 6.21 -8.34 -2.80
N VAL A 111 5.76 -7.64 -3.85
CA VAL A 111 5.09 -8.25 -5.01
C VAL A 111 6.03 -9.24 -5.73
N ARG A 112 7.31 -8.89 -5.90
CA ARG A 112 8.30 -9.77 -6.51
C ARG A 112 8.50 -11.04 -5.69
N GLU A 113 8.59 -10.93 -4.37
CA GLU A 113 8.75 -12.11 -3.51
C GLU A 113 7.50 -13.00 -3.52
N PHE A 114 6.29 -12.44 -3.43
CA PHE A 114 5.07 -13.25 -3.58
C PHE A 114 4.98 -13.92 -4.95
N ARG A 115 5.45 -13.28 -6.02
CA ARG A 115 5.52 -13.91 -7.34
C ARG A 115 6.49 -15.10 -7.31
N ASN A 116 7.67 -14.94 -6.73
CA ASN A 116 8.65 -16.02 -6.61
C ASN A 116 8.04 -17.23 -5.88
N LEU A 117 7.38 -17.01 -4.73
CA LEU A 117 6.71 -18.08 -3.97
C LEU A 117 5.54 -18.69 -4.75
N GLY A 118 4.64 -17.84 -5.26
CA GLY A 118 3.41 -18.23 -5.94
C GLY A 118 3.63 -18.96 -7.26
N PHE A 119 4.76 -18.72 -7.93
CA PHE A 119 5.12 -19.38 -9.19
C PHE A 119 6.31 -20.32 -9.08
N SER A 120 6.75 -20.63 -7.86
CA SER A 120 7.77 -21.65 -7.62
C SER A 120 7.34 -23.03 -8.15
N ASP A 121 8.32 -23.80 -8.61
CA ASP A 121 8.18 -25.17 -9.12
C ASP A 121 9.18 -26.07 -8.40
N MET A 122 8.68 -27.16 -7.82
CA MET A 122 9.48 -28.13 -7.07
C MET A 122 10.59 -28.76 -7.92
N ARG A 123 10.36 -28.90 -9.23
CA ARG A 123 11.33 -29.50 -10.17
C ARG A 123 12.59 -28.66 -10.37
N HIS A 124 12.59 -27.39 -9.96
CA HIS A 124 13.81 -26.58 -9.93
C HIS A 124 14.73 -26.91 -8.76
N PHE A 125 14.27 -27.72 -7.80
CA PHE A 125 14.99 -28.03 -6.57
C PHE A 125 15.27 -29.52 -6.40
N SER A 126 14.47 -30.37 -7.04
CA SER A 126 14.60 -31.80 -6.90
C SER A 126 14.18 -32.56 -8.15
N GLU A 127 14.82 -33.71 -8.33
CA GLU A 127 14.44 -34.74 -9.26
C GLU A 127 13.88 -35.92 -8.47
N TRP A 128 12.80 -36.52 -8.94
CA TRP A 128 12.23 -37.70 -8.31
C TRP A 128 11.74 -38.70 -9.36
N GLY A 129 11.91 -39.98 -9.08
CA GLY A 129 11.53 -41.06 -9.99
C GLY A 129 11.83 -42.44 -9.43
N LYS A 130 12.10 -43.41 -10.31
CA LYS A 130 12.34 -44.82 -9.93
C LYS A 130 13.50 -45.00 -8.94
N ASN A 131 14.46 -44.07 -8.95
CA ASN A 131 15.68 -44.13 -8.14
C ASN A 131 15.57 -43.30 -6.84
N GLY A 132 14.37 -42.84 -6.48
CA GLY A 132 14.16 -42.01 -5.30
C GLY A 132 14.15 -40.51 -5.61
N VAL A 133 14.48 -39.70 -4.60
CA VAL A 133 14.50 -38.24 -4.66
C VAL A 133 15.93 -37.74 -4.54
N THR A 134 16.34 -36.86 -5.45
CA THR A 134 17.64 -36.19 -5.44
C THR A 134 17.41 -34.68 -5.36
N LEU A 135 18.04 -34.01 -4.40
CA LEU A 135 17.97 -32.55 -4.26
C LEU A 135 19.13 -31.89 -5.00
N THR A 136 18.87 -30.71 -5.56
CA THR A 136 19.90 -29.83 -6.12
C THR A 136 20.72 -29.22 -4.99
N ASP A 137 22.03 -29.03 -5.21
CA ASP A 137 22.89 -28.37 -4.21
C ASP A 137 22.42 -26.93 -4.00
N SER A 138 22.30 -26.55 -2.72
CA SER A 138 22.04 -25.19 -2.27
C SER A 138 22.87 -24.10 -2.95
N LYS A 139 24.12 -24.40 -3.34
CA LYS A 139 25.02 -23.44 -4.00
C LYS A 139 24.63 -23.14 -5.45
N GLU A 140 23.93 -24.06 -6.09
CA GLU A 140 23.45 -23.91 -7.47
C GLU A 140 22.10 -23.20 -7.53
N LEU A 141 21.43 -23.00 -6.39
CA LEU A 141 20.16 -22.29 -6.32
C LEU A 141 20.38 -20.78 -6.37
N THR A 142 19.59 -20.08 -7.19
CA THR A 142 19.56 -18.61 -7.13
C THR A 142 18.98 -18.14 -5.79
N ARG A 143 19.22 -16.88 -5.45
CA ARG A 143 18.66 -16.27 -4.23
C ARG A 143 17.13 -16.36 -4.19
N GLU A 144 16.48 -16.16 -5.32
CA GLU A 144 15.02 -16.25 -5.46
C GLU A 144 14.51 -17.67 -5.27
N GLN A 145 15.23 -18.67 -5.82
CA GLN A 145 14.90 -20.08 -5.63
C GLN A 145 15.07 -20.48 -4.17
N ALA A 146 16.22 -20.18 -3.56
CA ALA A 146 16.49 -20.48 -2.16
C ALA A 146 15.44 -19.87 -1.22
N ALA A 147 14.97 -18.65 -1.50
CA ALA A 147 13.92 -17.99 -0.72
C ALA A 147 12.55 -18.71 -0.79
N CYS A 148 12.33 -19.61 -1.76
CA CYS A 148 11.10 -20.39 -1.84
C CYS A 148 11.09 -21.61 -0.91
N VAL A 149 12.24 -22.03 -0.40
CA VAL A 149 12.40 -23.24 0.41
C VAL A 149 11.92 -22.99 1.85
N ALA A 150 10.92 -23.77 2.28
CA ALA A 150 10.36 -23.69 3.63
C ALA A 150 10.98 -24.71 4.60
N GLU A 151 11.36 -25.89 4.10
CA GLU A 151 11.91 -26.95 4.94
C GLU A 151 12.82 -27.87 4.10
N VAL A 152 14.01 -28.17 4.63
CA VAL A 152 14.87 -29.26 4.17
C VAL A 152 15.21 -30.10 5.40
N SER A 153 14.85 -31.37 5.38
CA SER A 153 15.13 -32.30 6.49
C SER A 153 15.49 -33.66 5.95
N GLN A 154 16.51 -34.28 6.57
CA GLN A 154 16.96 -35.62 6.24
C GLN A 154 17.08 -36.42 7.53
N THR A 155 16.45 -37.59 7.55
CA THR A 155 16.64 -38.58 8.62
C THR A 155 17.45 -39.72 8.04
N ILE A 156 18.48 -40.18 8.75
CA ILE A 156 19.29 -41.34 8.38
C ILE A 156 19.04 -42.40 9.46
N THR A 157 18.57 -43.58 9.06
CA THR A 157 18.41 -44.74 9.95
C THR A 157 19.19 -45.92 9.41
N GLU A 158 19.44 -46.92 10.25
CA GLU A 158 20.17 -48.15 9.88
C GLU A 158 19.52 -48.88 8.69
N ASN A 159 18.21 -48.73 8.48
CA ASN A 159 17.45 -49.35 7.38
C ASN A 159 17.14 -48.39 6.21
N GLY A 160 17.74 -47.21 6.18
CA GLY A 160 17.52 -46.21 5.13
C GLY A 160 17.04 -44.85 5.66
N GLY A 161 17.12 -43.82 4.83
CA GLY A 161 16.78 -42.45 5.21
C GLY A 161 15.51 -41.92 4.56
N THR A 162 14.93 -40.86 5.14
CA THR A 162 13.83 -40.09 4.53
C THR A 162 14.30 -38.68 4.26
N ILE A 163 14.01 -38.17 3.06
CA ILE A 163 14.23 -36.77 2.69
C ILE A 163 12.86 -36.08 2.65
N LYS A 164 12.74 -34.96 3.35
CA LYS A 164 11.57 -34.09 3.33
C LYS A 164 12.00 -32.72 2.83
N PHE A 165 11.35 -32.28 1.76
CA PHE A 165 11.61 -30.98 1.14
C PHE A 165 10.28 -30.28 0.89
N LYS A 166 10.15 -29.02 1.35
CA LYS A 166 8.94 -28.22 1.21
C LYS A 166 9.25 -26.84 0.69
N LEU A 167 8.36 -26.33 -0.15
CA LEU A 167 8.31 -24.92 -0.53
C LEU A 167 7.28 -24.19 0.35
N HIS A 168 7.40 -22.86 0.44
CA HIS A 168 6.39 -22.03 1.08
C HIS A 168 5.01 -22.15 0.42
N ASN A 169 3.95 -21.79 1.15
CA ASN A 169 2.58 -21.91 0.65
C ASN A 169 2.32 -21.02 -0.58
N LYS A 170 2.14 -21.67 -1.72
CA LYS A 170 1.83 -21.05 -3.00
C LYS A 170 0.45 -20.37 -3.04
N VAL A 171 -0.56 -20.95 -2.38
CA VAL A 171 -1.93 -20.46 -2.43
C VAL A 171 -2.06 -19.10 -1.76
N ASP A 172 -1.40 -18.92 -0.60
CA ASP A 172 -1.44 -17.65 0.13
C ASP A 172 -0.74 -16.54 -0.65
N ALA A 173 0.41 -16.86 -1.28
CA ALA A 173 1.13 -15.93 -2.13
C ALA A 173 0.30 -15.49 -3.35
N LEU A 174 -0.34 -16.44 -4.05
CA LEU A 174 -1.21 -16.13 -5.18
C LEU A 174 -2.48 -15.37 -4.75
N SER A 175 -3.04 -15.69 -3.60
CA SER A 175 -4.18 -14.97 -3.02
C SER A 175 -3.83 -13.51 -2.71
N ALA A 176 -2.66 -13.27 -2.11
CA ALA A 176 -2.15 -11.92 -1.86
C ALA A 176 -1.95 -11.14 -3.17
N LEU A 177 -1.38 -11.76 -4.20
CA LEU A 177 -1.21 -11.14 -5.52
C LEU A 177 -2.56 -10.83 -6.19
N ALA A 178 -3.49 -11.77 -6.19
CA ALA A 178 -4.81 -11.59 -6.77
C ALA A 178 -5.60 -10.47 -6.07
N LYS A 179 -5.50 -10.37 -4.73
CA LYS A 179 -6.04 -9.24 -3.97
C LYS A 179 -5.38 -7.92 -4.38
N HIS A 180 -4.05 -7.91 -4.52
CA HIS A 180 -3.33 -6.71 -4.93
C HIS A 180 -3.70 -6.23 -6.34
N LEU A 181 -4.00 -7.16 -7.26
CA LEU A 181 -4.47 -6.88 -8.62
C LEU A 181 -5.98 -6.55 -8.69
N GLY A 182 -6.70 -6.58 -7.57
CA GLY A 182 -8.13 -6.28 -7.55
C GLY A 182 -9.01 -7.38 -8.16
N MET A 183 -8.53 -8.63 -8.21
CA MET A 183 -9.30 -9.77 -8.76
C MET A 183 -10.47 -10.20 -7.87
N PHE A 184 -10.48 -9.78 -6.60
CA PHE A 184 -11.56 -10.06 -5.66
C PHE A 184 -12.32 -8.77 -5.31
N PRO A 185 -13.65 -8.81 -5.21
CA PRO A 185 -14.42 -7.67 -4.73
C PRO A 185 -14.03 -7.35 -3.29
N THR A 186 -13.73 -6.08 -3.01
CA THR A 186 -13.54 -5.61 -1.64
C THR A 186 -14.89 -5.65 -0.94
N ARG A 187 -15.14 -6.65 -0.08
CA ARG A 187 -16.32 -6.67 0.77
C ARG A 187 -16.13 -5.58 1.82
N VAL A 188 -16.76 -4.44 1.64
CA VAL A 188 -16.88 -3.41 2.68
C VAL A 188 -17.86 -3.99 3.71
N GLU A 189 -17.35 -4.65 4.75
CA GLU A 189 -18.20 -4.93 5.91
C GLU A 189 -18.60 -3.60 6.52
N GLN A 190 -19.91 -3.34 6.59
CA GLN A 190 -20.46 -2.18 7.28
C GLN A 190 -19.97 -2.21 8.72
N GLY A 191 -19.06 -1.30 9.09
CA GLY A 191 -18.55 -1.15 10.46
C GLY A 191 -17.02 -1.17 10.60
N VAL A 192 -16.25 -1.55 9.57
CA VAL A 192 -14.79 -1.43 9.59
C VAL A 192 -14.37 -0.54 8.43
N VAL A 193 -13.97 0.70 8.75
CA VAL A 193 -13.26 1.56 7.79
C VAL A 193 -11.86 0.98 7.63
N GLN A 194 -11.72 -0.07 6.81
CA GLN A 194 -10.45 -0.29 6.14
C GLN A 194 -10.32 0.85 5.15
N VAL A 195 -9.47 1.83 5.46
CA VAL A 195 -8.97 2.73 4.43
C VAL A 195 -8.20 1.82 3.49
N PRO A 196 -8.68 1.59 2.26
CA PRO A 196 -7.93 0.76 1.35
C PRO A 196 -6.62 1.51 1.12
N VAL A 197 -5.50 0.90 1.46
CA VAL A 197 -4.19 1.44 1.10
C VAL A 197 -4.05 1.23 -0.41
N GLN A 198 -4.74 2.06 -1.18
CA GLN A 198 -4.67 2.09 -2.63
C GLN A 198 -3.38 2.82 -2.99
N PHE A 199 -2.30 2.07 -3.06
CA PHE A 199 -1.13 2.52 -3.79
C PHE A 199 -1.48 2.46 -5.28
N ASN A 200 -1.87 3.60 -5.86
CA ASN A 200 -2.09 3.72 -7.30
C ASN A 200 -0.77 3.47 -8.02
N ILE A 201 -0.60 2.30 -8.63
CA ILE A 201 0.53 1.99 -9.51
C ILE A 201 0.11 2.32 -10.93
N VAL A 202 0.72 3.35 -11.51
CA VAL A 202 0.66 3.58 -12.96
C VAL A 202 1.66 2.62 -13.61
N ILE A 203 1.22 1.44 -14.03
CA ILE A 203 2.02 0.56 -14.89
C ILE A 203 2.01 1.19 -16.28
N ARG A 204 3.12 1.84 -16.66
CA ARG A 204 3.33 2.23 -18.05
C ARG A 204 3.80 1.00 -18.82
N PRO A 205 3.18 0.66 -19.96
CA PRO A 205 3.73 -0.39 -20.82
C PRO A 205 5.11 0.05 -21.31
N THR A 206 6.12 -0.77 -21.07
CA THR A 206 7.38 -0.72 -21.80
C THR A 206 7.07 -1.02 -23.26
N ARG A 207 7.34 -0.05 -24.13
CA ARG A 207 7.42 -0.27 -25.58
C ARG A 207 8.65 -1.10 -25.91
#